data_AF-A0A4Y2B8A7-F1
#
_entry.id   AF-A0A4Y2B8A7-F1
#
_cell.length_a   1.000
_cell.length_b   1.000
_cell.length_c   1.000
_cell.angle_alpha   90.00
_cell.angle_beta   90.00
_cell.angle_gamma   90.00
#
_symmetry.space_group_name_H-M   'P 1'
#
loop_
_entity.id
_entity.type
_entity.pdbx_description
1 polymer ?
#
loop_
_entity_poly.entity_id
_entity_poly.type
_entity_poly.pdbx_seq_one_letter_code
_entity_poly.pdbx_strand_id
1 'polypeptide(L)'
;MEDESIYVRRERKKRNQINLAREASFENYIRKLLHNLDGHGGASISEKALEIIDDVLKNFITDLSSEAKQLMMASKKRTLTAWDIQKAVGVVLKGEVAKHAISEGVKAVTMYSDITRQT
;
A
#
# COMPACT_ATOMS: atom_id res chain seq x y z
N MET A 1 -11.49 39.97 -2.09
CA MET A 1 -10.57 39.59 -0.99
C MET A 1 -10.98 38.31 -0.25
N GLU A 2 -12.09 37.64 -0.60
CA GLU A 2 -12.57 36.43 0.10
C GLU A 2 -12.15 35.10 -0.55
N ASP A 3 -11.78 35.10 -1.84
CA ASP A 3 -11.42 33.87 -2.56
C ASP A 3 -10.05 33.30 -2.19
N GLU A 4 -9.04 34.14 -1.95
CA GLU A 4 -7.68 33.68 -1.58
C GLU A 4 -7.66 32.87 -0.27
N SER A 5 -8.54 33.22 0.68
CA SER A 5 -8.75 32.50 1.94
C SER A 5 -9.20 31.05 1.71
N ILE A 6 -10.10 30.83 0.76
CA ILE A 6 -10.64 29.50 0.43
C ILE A 6 -9.57 28.61 -0.22
N TYR A 7 -8.75 29.18 -1.12
CA TYR A 7 -7.64 28.48 -1.75
C TYR A 7 -6.57 28.09 -0.72
N VAL A 8 -6.15 29.01 0.15
CA VAL A 8 -5.15 28.73 1.20
C VAL A 8 -5.66 27.68 2.20
N ARG A 9 -6.96 27.70 2.54
CA ARG A 9 -7.56 26.71 3.44
C ARG A 9 -7.69 25.32 2.81
N ARG A 10 -7.94 25.23 1.49
CA ARG A 10 -7.91 23.97 0.73
C ARG A 10 -6.49 23.40 0.62
N GLU A 11 -5.48 24.23 0.35
CA GLU A 11 -4.09 23.79 0.26
C GLU A 11 -3.55 23.32 1.62
N ARG A 12 -3.90 24.01 2.72
CA ARG A 12 -3.57 23.56 4.08
C ARG A 12 -4.27 22.25 4.45
N LYS A 13 -5.55 22.06 4.08
CA LYS A 13 -6.24 20.78 4.29
C LYS A 13 -5.61 19.65 3.47
N LYS A 14 -5.26 19.89 2.20
CA LYS A 14 -4.53 18.90 1.37
C LYS A 14 -3.17 18.57 1.98
N ARG A 15 -2.38 19.56 2.39
CA ARG A 15 -1.08 19.34 3.06
C ARG A 15 -1.23 18.57 4.37
N ASN A 16 -2.22 18.89 5.20
CA ASN A 16 -2.48 18.15 6.44
C ASN A 16 -2.99 16.74 6.17
N GLN A 17 -3.76 16.51 5.11
CA GLN A 17 -4.22 15.18 4.72
C GLN A 17 -3.07 14.35 4.12
N ILE A 18 -2.16 14.97 3.36
CA ILE A 18 -0.89 14.38 2.91
C ILE A 18 0.02 14.07 4.11
N ASN A 19 0.07 14.94 5.13
CA ASN A 19 0.86 14.74 6.34
C ASN A 19 0.28 13.64 7.24
N LEU A 20 -1.04 13.55 7.39
CA LEU A 20 -1.69 12.43 8.09
C LEU A 20 -1.49 11.10 7.36
N ALA A 21 -1.52 11.10 6.03
CA ALA A 21 -1.18 9.93 5.23
C ALA A 21 0.32 9.57 5.32
N ARG A 22 1.19 10.56 5.57
CA ARG A 22 2.63 10.35 5.88
C ARG A 22 2.85 9.80 7.29
N GLU A 23 1.92 10.03 8.21
CA GLU A 23 1.94 9.53 9.60
C GLU A 23 1.32 8.12 9.76
N ALA A 24 0.89 7.49 8.66
CA ALA A 24 0.50 6.09 8.70
C ALA A 24 1.76 5.21 8.74
N SER A 25 2.05 4.66 9.92
CA SER A 25 3.12 3.68 10.15
C SER A 25 2.60 2.25 10.02
N PHE A 26 3.38 1.38 9.39
CA PHE A 26 3.11 -0.06 9.26
C PHE A 26 3.62 -0.88 10.45
N GLU A 27 4.22 -0.24 11.47
CA GLU A 27 4.86 -0.90 12.62
C GLU A 27 4.01 -2.00 13.26
N ASN A 28 2.74 -1.71 13.54
CA ASN A 28 1.82 -2.68 14.15
C ASN A 28 1.60 -3.91 13.26
N TYR A 29 1.49 -3.71 11.93
CA TYR A 29 1.32 -4.81 10.98
C TYR A 29 2.60 -5.63 10.85
N ILE A 30 3.77 -4.98 10.83
CA ILE A 30 5.07 -5.66 10.79
C ILE A 30 5.25 -6.54 12.02
N ARG A 31 4.93 -6.04 13.22
CA ARG A 31 5.00 -6.82 14.47
C ARG A 31 4.04 -8.01 14.47
N LYS A 32 2.80 -7.83 13.99
CA LYS A 32 1.83 -8.93 13.85
C LYS A 32 2.29 -9.99 12.85
N LEU A 33 2.86 -9.58 11.72
CA LEU A 33 3.41 -10.49 10.72
C LEU A 33 4.58 -11.29 11.30
N LEU A 34 5.50 -10.64 12.02
CA LEU A 34 6.63 -11.31 12.68
C LEU A 34 6.15 -12.38 13.66
N HIS A 35 5.19 -12.05 14.52
CA HIS A 35 4.61 -13.00 15.46
C HIS A 35 3.97 -14.21 14.77
N ASN A 36 3.24 -13.98 13.67
CA ASN A 36 2.59 -15.06 12.93
C ASN A 36 3.58 -15.97 12.19
N LEU A 37 4.73 -15.45 11.78
CA LEU A 37 5.79 -16.22 11.11
C LEU A 37 6.61 -17.07 12.07
N ASP A 38 6.86 -16.57 13.28
CA ASP A 38 7.76 -17.20 14.24
C ASP A 38 7.11 -18.38 15.01
N GLY A 39 5.78 -18.45 15.09
CA GLY A 39 5.02 -19.58 15.66
C GLY A 39 5.18 -19.79 17.19
N HIS A 40 6.30 -19.38 17.76
CA HIS A 40 6.69 -19.53 19.17
C HIS A 40 6.93 -18.20 19.89
N GLY A 41 6.79 -17.05 19.19
CA GLY A 41 6.83 -15.71 19.79
C GLY A 41 8.18 -15.32 20.41
N GLY A 42 9.26 -16.00 20.04
CA GLY A 42 10.62 -15.72 20.50
C GLY A 42 11.33 -14.65 19.68
N ALA A 43 10.90 -14.41 18.44
CA ALA A 43 11.46 -13.36 17.60
C ALA A 43 10.97 -11.97 18.02
N SER A 44 11.94 -11.07 18.26
CA SER A 44 11.70 -9.65 18.49
C SER A 44 12.44 -8.82 17.45
N ILE A 45 11.88 -7.66 17.12
CA ILE A 45 12.47 -6.70 16.19
C ILE A 45 12.86 -5.43 16.95
N SER A 46 14.06 -4.93 16.69
CA SER A 46 14.52 -3.65 17.25
C SER A 46 13.76 -2.49 16.62
N GLU A 47 13.63 -1.39 17.37
CA GLU A 47 12.92 -0.18 16.92
C GLU A 47 13.54 0.40 15.65
N LYS A 48 14.87 0.46 15.57
CA LYS A 48 15.58 0.91 14.37
C LYS A 48 15.36 -0.01 13.16
N ALA A 49 15.32 -1.33 13.34
CA ALA A 49 15.02 -2.25 12.23
C ALA A 49 13.58 -2.07 11.75
N LEU A 50 12.67 -1.80 12.68
CA LEU A 50 11.27 -1.57 12.37
C LEU A 50 11.05 -0.28 11.57
N GLU A 51 11.71 0.82 11.94
CA GLU A 51 11.70 2.08 11.17
C GLU A 51 12.21 1.86 9.73
N ILE A 52 13.33 1.12 9.57
CA ILE A 52 13.88 0.81 8.25
C ILE A 52 12.88 0.02 7.40
N ILE A 53 12.21 -0.99 7.98
CA ILE A 53 11.22 -1.78 7.24
C ILE A 53 10.00 -0.93 6.89
N ASP A 54 9.54 -0.08 7.81
CA ASP A 54 8.40 0.83 7.57
C ASP A 54 8.68 1.77 6.38
N ASP A 55 9.89 2.35 6.32
CA ASP A 55 10.30 3.19 5.19
C ASP A 55 10.46 2.41 3.88
N VAL A 56 11.00 1.18 3.93
CA VAL A 56 11.06 0.29 2.75
C VAL A 56 9.66 0.02 2.21
N LEU A 57 8.68 -0.26 3.07
CA LEU A 57 7.29 -0.49 2.67
C LEU A 57 6.65 0.76 2.07
N LYS A 58 6.86 1.93 2.67
CA LYS A 58 6.34 3.21 2.15
C LYS A 58 6.90 3.52 0.75
N ASN A 59 8.20 3.29 0.54
CA ASN A 59 8.84 3.47 -0.75
C ASN A 59 8.26 2.49 -1.78
N PHE A 60 8.14 1.21 -1.43
CA PHE A 60 7.55 0.19 -2.29
C PHE A 60 6.11 0.51 -2.72
N ILE A 61 5.26 0.95 -1.79
CA ILE A 61 3.86 1.32 -2.11
C ILE A 61 3.81 2.56 -3.00
N THR A 62 4.71 3.51 -2.80
CA THR A 62 4.80 4.71 -3.64
C THR A 62 5.16 4.35 -5.07
N ASP A 63 6.18 3.50 -5.26
CA ASP A 63 6.60 3.00 -6.56
C ASP A 63 5.49 2.19 -7.25
N LEU A 64 4.86 1.28 -6.50
CA LEU A 64 3.74 0.46 -6.98
C LEU A 64 2.55 1.32 -7.42
N SER A 65 2.20 2.34 -6.63
CA SER A 65 1.09 3.25 -6.92
C SER A 65 1.36 4.08 -8.18
N SER A 66 2.61 4.52 -8.35
CA SER A 66 3.05 5.24 -9.54
C SER A 66 2.91 4.38 -10.79
N GLU A 67 3.42 3.15 -10.75
CA GLU A 67 3.35 2.21 -11.88
C GLU A 67 1.91 1.82 -12.22
N ALA A 68 1.10 1.50 -11.21
CA ALA A 68 -0.31 1.15 -11.42
C ALA A 68 -1.11 2.31 -12.03
N LYS A 69 -0.84 3.55 -11.63
CA LYS A 69 -1.42 4.75 -12.25
C LYS A 69 -1.02 4.86 -13.72
N GLN A 70 0.25 4.63 -14.06
CA GLN A 70 0.71 4.67 -15.45
C GLN A 70 0.01 3.61 -16.30
N LEU A 71 -0.12 2.39 -15.80
CA LEU A 71 -0.82 1.29 -16.48
C LEU A 71 -2.32 1.57 -16.69
N MET A 72 -2.99 2.15 -15.69
CA MET A 72 -4.38 2.57 -15.78
C MET A 72 -4.55 3.66 -16.86
N MET A 73 -3.68 4.67 -16.86
CA MET A 73 -3.70 5.77 -17.83
C MET A 73 -3.39 5.27 -19.25
N ALA A 74 -2.42 4.37 -19.42
CA ALA A 74 -2.11 3.72 -20.69
C ALA A 74 -3.31 2.95 -21.25
N SER A 75 -4.10 2.35 -20.36
CA SER A 75 -5.35 1.66 -20.71
C SER A 75 -6.55 2.59 -20.91
N LYS A 76 -6.36 3.92 -20.88
CA LYS A 76 -7.39 4.97 -20.98
C LYS A 76 -8.52 4.84 -19.94
N LYS A 77 -8.23 4.21 -18.79
CA LYS A 77 -9.17 4.09 -17.67
C LYS A 77 -9.02 5.26 -16.72
N ARG A 78 -10.10 5.59 -16.01
CA ARG A 78 -10.11 6.62 -14.93
C ARG A 78 -10.25 6.02 -13.53
N THR A 79 -10.39 4.69 -13.46
CA THR A 79 -10.56 3.94 -12.23
C THR A 79 -9.46 2.90 -12.14
N LEU A 80 -8.76 2.89 -11.01
CA LEU A 80 -7.73 1.91 -10.71
C LEU A 80 -8.41 0.59 -10.31
N THR A 81 -8.05 -0.50 -10.98
CA THR A 81 -8.63 -1.83 -10.70
C THR A 81 -7.60 -2.75 -10.05
N ALA A 82 -8.05 -3.83 -9.40
CA ALA A 82 -7.17 -4.85 -8.84
C ALA A 82 -6.22 -5.45 -9.91
N TRP A 83 -6.68 -5.51 -11.16
CA TRP A 83 -5.88 -5.94 -12.30
C TRP A 83 -4.71 -4.99 -12.62
N ASP A 84 -4.92 -3.68 -12.48
CA ASP A 84 -3.88 -2.68 -12.72
C ASP A 84 -2.81 -2.76 -11.62
N ILE A 85 -3.21 -2.98 -10.36
CA ILE A 85 -2.28 -3.27 -9.25
C ILE A 85 -1.50 -4.55 -9.51
N GLN A 86 -2.17 -5.64 -9.90
CA GLN A 86 -1.53 -6.92 -10.17
C GLN A 86 -0.48 -6.81 -11.29
N LYS A 87 -0.78 -6.08 -12.35
CA LYS A 87 0.18 -5.81 -13.43
C LYS A 87 1.35 -4.96 -12.93
N ALA A 88 1.10 -3.93 -12.13
CA ALA A 88 2.15 -3.11 -11.54
C ALA A 88 3.10 -3.94 -10.66
N VAL A 89 2.58 -4.87 -9.86
CA VAL A 89 3.39 -5.80 -9.05
C VAL A 89 4.35 -6.61 -9.94
N GLY A 90 3.88 -7.07 -11.11
CA GLY A 90 4.71 -7.79 -12.07
C GLY A 90 5.79 -6.94 -12.75
N VAL A 91 5.66 -5.62 -12.73
CA VAL A 91 6.67 -4.68 -13.25
C VAL A 91 7.69 -4.32 -12.15
N VAL A 92 7.20 -4.04 -10.93
CA VAL A 92 8.04 -3.61 -9.80
C VAL A 92 8.86 -4.77 -9.24
N LEU A 93 8.28 -5.96 -9.12
CA LEU A 93 8.95 -7.17 -8.63
C LEU A 93 9.41 -8.04 -9.80
N LYS A 94 10.51 -8.79 -9.61
CA LYS A 94 11.07 -9.68 -10.63
C LYS A 94 11.17 -11.12 -10.14
N GLY A 95 11.18 -12.07 -11.09
CA GLY A 95 11.41 -13.49 -10.82
C GLY A 95 10.29 -14.17 -10.02
N GLU A 96 10.66 -15.11 -9.16
CA GLU A 96 9.70 -15.90 -8.37
C GLU A 96 8.93 -15.07 -7.35
N VAL A 97 9.52 -13.99 -6.83
CA VAL A 97 8.85 -13.11 -5.85
C VAL A 97 7.61 -12.45 -6.46
N ALA A 98 7.69 -12.04 -7.73
CA ALA A 98 6.55 -11.45 -8.45
C ALA A 98 5.40 -12.45 -8.60
N LYS A 99 5.71 -13.71 -8.94
CA LYS A 99 4.71 -14.77 -9.10
C LYS A 99 3.98 -15.05 -7.79
N HIS A 100 4.73 -15.17 -6.68
CA HIS A 100 4.16 -15.38 -5.36
C HIS A 100 3.30 -14.20 -4.92
N ALA A 101 3.80 -12.97 -5.06
CA ALA A 101 3.05 -11.76 -4.70
C ALA A 101 1.72 -11.64 -5.48
N ILE A 102 1.73 -11.94 -6.79
CA ILE A 102 0.52 -11.96 -7.61
C ILE A 102 -0.46 -13.04 -7.12
N SER A 103 0.04 -14.25 -6.85
CA SER A 103 -0.79 -15.36 -6.34
C SER A 103 -1.45 -15.00 -5.01
N GLU A 104 -0.71 -14.48 -4.04
CA GLU A 104 -1.25 -14.05 -2.75
C GLU A 104 -2.26 -12.90 -2.89
N GLY A 105 -2.00 -11.96 -3.81
CA GLY A 105 -2.95 -10.88 -4.12
C GLY A 105 -4.29 -11.40 -4.65
N VAL A 106 -4.27 -12.35 -5.59
CA VAL A 106 -5.50 -12.95 -6.14
C VAL A 106 -6.29 -13.70 -5.07
N LYS A 107 -5.60 -14.44 -4.18
CA LYS A 107 -6.23 -15.13 -3.05
C LYS A 107 -6.95 -14.13 -2.13
N ALA A 108 -6.27 -13.04 -1.77
CA ALA A 108 -6.84 -12.01 -0.91
C ALA A 108 -8.10 -11.36 -1.51
N VAL A 109 -8.08 -11.03 -2.80
CA VAL A 109 -9.25 -10.45 -3.50
C VAL A 109 -10.44 -11.42 -3.52
N THR A 110 -10.15 -12.70 -3.73
CA THR A 110 -11.18 -13.77 -3.73
C THR A 110 -11.81 -13.90 -2.35
N MET A 111 -10.99 -14.05 -1.31
CA MET A 111 -11.45 -14.14 0.09
C MET A 111 -12.32 -12.95 0.48
N TYR A 112 -11.90 -11.73 0.11
CA TYR A 112 -12.68 -10.53 0.41
C TYR A 112 -14.04 -10.52 -0.31
N SER A 113 -14.04 -10.91 -1.60
CA SER A 113 -15.28 -11.00 -2.39
C SER A 113 -16.26 -12.02 -1.82
N ASP A 114 -15.76 -13.15 -1.30
CA ASP A 114 -16.59 -14.20 -0.71
C ASP A 114 -17.19 -13.76 0.63
N ILE A 115 -16.42 -13.07 1.48
CA ILE A 115 -16.92 -12.49 2.74
C ILE A 115 -18.05 -11.49 2.46
N THR A 116 -17.85 -10.62 1.47
CA THR A 116 -18.82 -9.55 1.14
C THR A 116 -20.13 -10.10 0.55
N ARG A 117 -20.11 -11.32 -0.01
CA ARG A 117 -21.33 -12.00 -0.51
C ARG A 117 -22.16 -12.67 0.59
N GLN A 118 -21.59 -12.88 1.78
CA GLN A 118 -22.24 -13.55 2.90
C GLN A 118 -22.92 -12.58 3.88
N THR A 119 -22.64 -11.28 3.76
CA THR A 119 -23.29 -10.18 4.49
C THR A 119 -24.42 -9.57 3.68
#